data_AF-A0A5K0ZFI9-F1
#
_entry.id   AF-A0A5K0ZFI9-F1
#
_cell.length_a   1.000
_cell.length_b   1.000
_cell.length_c   1.000
_cell.angle_alpha   90.00
_cell.angle_beta   90.00
_cell.angle_gamma   90.00
#
_symmetry.space_group_name_H-M   'P 1'
#
loop_
_entity.id
_entity.type
_entity.pdbx_description
1 polymer ?
#
loop_
_entity_poly.entity_id
_entity_poly.type
_entity_poly.pdbx_seq_one_letter_code
_entity_poly.pdbx_strand_id
1 'polypeptide(L)'
;ILCPFILDQFYWAERMSWLGVAPDPLSRSFLIPDEDDHISISQAANALIQAIRSALSDEIKTRASEVAQKISKEVWGREHNPIKF
;
A
#
# COMPACT_ATOMS: atom_id res chain seq x y z
N ILE A 1 -4.93 -22.37 -6.32
CA ILE A 1 -3.86 -22.02 -5.34
C ILE A 1 -3.37 -20.63 -5.70
N LEU A 2 -3.41 -19.68 -4.77
CA LEU A 2 -2.86 -18.34 -5.03
C LEU A 2 -1.36 -18.33 -4.81
N CYS A 3 -0.67 -17.57 -5.66
CA CYS A 3 0.72 -17.24 -5.48
C CYS A 3 0.91 -16.52 -4.13
N PRO A 4 1.78 -17.01 -3.22
CA PRO A 4 2.03 -16.35 -1.93
C PRO A 4 2.43 -14.88 -2.08
N PHE A 5 3.18 -14.54 -3.14
CA PHE A 5 3.55 -13.15 -3.43
C PHE A 5 2.34 -12.21 -3.59
N ILE A 6 1.21 -12.71 -4.08
CA ILE A 6 -0.01 -11.91 -4.23
C ILE A 6 -0.65 -11.61 -2.88
N LEU A 7 -0.61 -12.57 -1.93
CA LEU A 7 -1.09 -12.35 -0.56
C LEU A 7 -0.24 -11.30 0.16
N ASP A 8 1.08 -11.32 -0.07
CA ASP A 8 1.99 -10.32 0.48
C ASP A 8 1.69 -8.92 -0.06
N GLN A 9 1.31 -8.78 -1.34
CA GLN A 9 0.92 -7.47 -1.90
C GLN A 9 -0.30 -6.88 -1.18
N PHE A 10 -1.34 -7.69 -0.91
CA PHE A 10 -2.51 -7.22 -0.16
C PHE A 10 -2.18 -6.84 1.29
N TYR A 11 -1.38 -7.68 1.95
CA TYR A 11 -0.93 -7.44 3.33
C TYR A 11 -0.16 -6.12 3.46
N TRP A 12 0.76 -5.84 2.53
CA TRP A 12 1.52 -4.60 2.53
C TRP A 12 0.69 -3.39 2.11
N ALA A 13 -0.23 -3.55 1.14
CA ALA A 13 -1.13 -2.48 0.74
C ALA A 13 -1.97 -1.97 1.91
N GLU A 14 -2.54 -2.87 2.72
CA GLU A 14 -3.31 -2.51 3.92
C GLU A 14 -2.45 -1.74 4.94
N ARG A 15 -1.25 -2.23 5.24
CA ARG A 15 -0.33 -1.57 6.16
C ARG A 15 0.11 -0.19 5.67
N MET A 16 0.40 -0.05 4.38
CA MET A 16 0.80 1.22 3.79
C MET A 16 -0.35 2.22 3.77
N SER A 17 -1.58 1.76 3.51
CA SER A 17 -2.79 2.58 3.61
C SER A 17 -2.99 3.11 5.04
N TRP A 18 -2.83 2.27 6.07
CA TRP A 18 -2.92 2.69 7.48
C TRP A 18 -1.91 3.78 7.86
N LEU A 19 -0.73 3.77 7.24
CA LEU A 19 0.30 4.80 7.45
C LEU A 19 0.03 6.09 6.65
N GLY A 20 -0.99 6.08 5.77
CA GLY A 20 -1.31 7.15 4.83
C GLY A 20 -0.33 7.27 3.68
N VAL A 21 0.46 6.21 3.39
CA VAL A 21 1.49 6.21 2.34
C VAL A 21 1.09 5.40 1.11
N ALA A 22 -0.18 4.97 1.05
CA ALA A 22 -0.79 4.31 -0.09
C ALA A 22 -2.32 4.59 -0.10
N PRO A 23 -2.99 4.46 -1.25
CA PRO A 23 -4.45 4.47 -1.32
C PRO A 23 -5.05 3.27 -0.58
N ASP A 24 -6.37 3.30 -0.40
CA ASP A 24 -7.10 2.14 0.11
C ASP A 24 -6.81 0.88 -0.74
N PRO A 25 -6.61 -0.29 -0.10
CA PRO A 25 -6.35 -1.53 -0.81
C PRO A 25 -7.50 -1.85 -1.77
N LEU A 26 -7.14 -2.29 -2.97
CA LEU A 26 -8.14 -2.78 -3.91
C LEU A 26 -8.82 -4.02 -3.36
N SER A 27 -10.13 -4.14 -3.61
CA SER A 27 -10.85 -5.38 -3.34
C SER A 27 -10.17 -6.53 -4.08
N ARG A 28 -10.07 -7.68 -3.41
CA ARG A 28 -9.56 -8.91 -4.02
C ARG A 28 -10.28 -9.25 -5.32
N SER A 29 -11.60 -9.04 -5.36
CA SER A 29 -12.43 -9.31 -6.55
C SER A 29 -12.08 -8.44 -7.76
N PHE A 30 -11.37 -7.31 -7.57
CA PHE A 30 -10.88 -6.49 -8.69
C PHE A 30 -9.54 -6.96 -9.25
N LEU A 31 -8.76 -7.74 -8.49
CA LEU A 31 -7.47 -8.27 -8.94
C LEU A 31 -7.56 -9.74 -9.34
N ILE A 32 -8.49 -10.47 -8.72
CA ILE A 32 -8.80 -11.87 -9.00
C ILE A 32 -10.33 -11.93 -9.15
N PRO A 33 -10.87 -11.57 -10.33
CA PRO A 33 -12.30 -11.60 -10.57
C PRO A 33 -12.85 -13.02 -10.45
N ASP A 34 -14.01 -13.16 -9.80
CA ASP A 34 -14.75 -14.42 -9.77
C ASP A 34 -15.47 -14.66 -11.12
N GLU A 35 -15.77 -13.58 -11.84
CA GLU A 35 -16.41 -13.56 -13.17
C GLU A 35 -15.55 -12.73 -14.14
N ASP A 36 -15.42 -13.21 -15.39
CA ASP A 36 -14.62 -12.59 -16.46
C ASP A 36 -15.47 -11.75 -17.44
N ASP A 37 -16.63 -11.28 -16.98
CA ASP A 37 -17.50 -10.45 -17.79
C ASP A 37 -16.94 -9.03 -17.98
N HIS A 38 -17.35 -8.40 -19.08
CA HIS A 38 -16.84 -7.09 -19.47
C HIS A 38 -17.12 -5.98 -18.43
N ILE A 39 -18.23 -6.08 -17.68
CA ILE A 39 -18.61 -5.06 -16.68
C ILE A 39 -17.67 -5.18 -15.47
N SER A 40 -17.49 -6.39 -14.94
CA SER A 40 -16.56 -6.68 -13.84
C SER A 40 -15.13 -6.23 -14.19
N ILE A 41 -14.63 -6.59 -15.37
CA ILE A 41 -13.29 -6.20 -15.84
C ILE A 41 -13.15 -4.68 -15.94
N SER A 42 -14.15 -3.99 -16.51
CA SER A 42 -14.12 -2.53 -16.64
C SER A 42 -14.12 -1.82 -15.28
N GLN A 43 -14.92 -2.32 -14.32
CA GLN A 43 -14.94 -1.79 -12.96
C GLN A 43 -13.59 -1.98 -12.26
N ALA A 44 -13.01 -3.18 -12.36
CA ALA A 44 -11.69 -3.48 -11.82
C ALA A 44 -10.59 -2.58 -12.42
N ALA A 45 -10.60 -2.39 -13.74
CA ALA A 45 -9.65 -1.51 -14.43
C ALA A 45 -9.79 -0.06 -13.97
N ASN A 46 -11.02 0.45 -13.84
CA ASN A 46 -11.27 1.79 -13.34
C ASN A 46 -10.80 1.97 -11.89
N ALA A 47 -11.09 1.02 -11.01
CA ALA A 47 -10.63 1.05 -9.63
C ALA A 47 -9.10 1.08 -9.55
N LEU A 48 -8.42 0.25 -10.35
CA LEU A 48 -6.95 0.23 -10.43
C LEU A 48 -6.37 1.56 -10.91
N ILE A 49 -6.96 2.18 -11.94
CA ILE A 49 -6.54 3.50 -12.44
C ILE A 49 -6.64 4.56 -11.34
N GLN A 50 -7.73 4.56 -10.57
CA GLN A 50 -7.91 5.52 -9.48
C GLN A 50 -6.92 5.28 -8.34
N ALA A 51 -6.66 4.03 -7.97
CA ALA A 51 -5.65 3.68 -6.98
C ALA A 51 -4.25 4.16 -7.41
N ILE A 52 -3.86 3.94 -8.67
CA ILE A 52 -2.58 4.43 -9.22
C ILE A 52 -2.51 5.96 -9.17
N ARG A 53 -3.58 6.65 -9.57
CA ARG A 53 -3.62 8.13 -9.53
C ARG A 53 -3.48 8.66 -8.11
N SER A 54 -4.19 8.05 -7.15
CA SER A 54 -4.10 8.40 -5.74
C SER A 54 -2.69 8.14 -5.20
N ALA A 55 -2.10 6.98 -5.47
CA ALA A 55 -0.73 6.63 -5.07
C ALA A 55 0.33 7.60 -5.61
N LEU A 56 0.08 8.19 -6.79
CA LEU A 56 0.96 9.17 -7.41
C LEU A 56 0.71 10.62 -6.96
N SER A 57 -0.29 10.87 -6.12
CA SER A 57 -0.58 12.20 -5.59
C SER A 57 0.57 12.76 -4.74
N ASP A 58 0.71 14.08 -4.76
CA ASP A 58 1.73 14.76 -3.95
C ASP A 58 1.47 14.60 -2.45
N GLU A 59 0.22 14.43 -2.05
CA GLU A 59 -0.18 14.14 -0.67
C GLU A 59 0.46 12.84 -0.18
N ILE A 60 0.25 11.74 -0.92
CA ILE A 60 0.81 10.43 -0.56
C ILE A 60 2.34 10.44 -0.60
N LYS A 61 2.96 11.08 -1.60
CA LYS A 61 4.41 11.21 -1.69
C LYS A 61 5.02 12.00 -0.53
N THR A 62 4.38 13.11 -0.17
CA THR A 62 4.79 13.93 0.98
C THR A 62 4.68 13.13 2.26
N ARG A 63 3.55 12.45 2.47
CA ARG A 63 3.33 11.61 3.64
C ARG A 63 4.35 10.46 3.74
N ALA A 64 4.63 9.80 2.62
CA ALA A 64 5.65 8.76 2.54
C ALA A 64 7.03 9.29 2.95
N SER A 65 7.39 10.49 2.48
CA SER A 65 8.66 11.14 2.83
C SER A 65 8.75 11.47 4.32
N GLU A 66 7.68 12.00 4.91
CA GLU A 66 7.63 12.30 6.35
C GLU A 66 7.78 11.04 7.21
N VAL A 67 7.04 9.98 6.86
CA VAL A 67 7.09 8.69 7.57
C VAL A 67 8.48 8.08 7.47
N ALA A 68 9.08 8.07 6.28
CA ALA A 68 10.44 7.58 6.07
C ALA A 68 11.47 8.33 6.92
N GLN A 69 11.38 9.66 6.98
CA GLN A 69 12.25 10.48 7.84
C GLN A 69 12.08 10.16 9.32
N LYS A 70 10.85 9.96 9.81
CA LYS A 70 10.58 9.59 11.21
C LYS A 70 11.18 8.23 11.54
N ILE A 71 10.90 7.22 10.72
CA ILE A 71 11.44 5.86 10.90
C ILE A 71 12.98 5.89 10.88
N SER A 72 13.60 6.61 9.95
CA SER A 72 15.06 6.72 9.88
C SER A 72 15.67 7.32 11.15
N LYS A 73 15.04 8.36 11.71
CA LYS A 73 15.48 8.98 12.97
C LYS A 73 15.33 8.04 14.18
N GLU A 74 14.25 7.26 14.23
CA GLU A 74 14.04 6.26 15.29
C GLU A 74 15.05 5.11 15.22
N VAL A 75 15.38 4.65 14.02
CA VAL A 75 16.41 3.63 13.80
C VAL A 75 17.77 4.17 14.22
N TRP A 76 18.11 5.39 13.79
CA TRP A 76 19.34 6.06 14.20
C TRP A 76 19.45 6.19 15.72
N GLY A 77 18.37 6.61 16.39
CA GLY A 77 18.32 6.73 17.85
C GLY A 77 18.50 5.41 18.58
N ARG A 78 17.97 4.30 18.05
CA ARG A 78 18.16 2.96 18.63
C ARG A 78 19.57 2.41 18.46
N GLU A 79 20.22 2.70 17.33
CA GLU A 79 21.61 2.27 17.09
C GLU A 79 22.63 3.06 17.93
N HIS A 80 22.37 4.35 18.18
CA HIS A 80 23.33 5.25 18.85
C HIS A 80 23.03 5.50 20.33
N ASN A 81 21.83 5.21 20.82
CA ASN A 81 21.49 5.28 22.24
C ASN A 81 20.63 4.08 22.65
N PRO A 82 21.22 2.87 22.76
CA PRO A 82 20.48 1.71 23.19
C PRO A 82 20.03 1.96 24.63
N ILE A 83 18.72 2.10 24.82
CA ILE A 83 18.11 2.13 26.15
C ILE A 83 18.52 0.81 26.82
N LYS A 84 19.44 0.89 27.77
CA LYS A 84 19.83 -0.24 28.61
C LYS A 84 18.70 -0.44 29.62
N PHE A 85 17.94 -1.52 29.43
CA PHE A 85 17.09 -2.08 30.47
C PHE A 85 17.95 -2.63 31.60
#